data_AF-A0A258SQT6-F1
#
_entry.id   AF-A0A258SQT6-F1
#
_cell.length_a   1.000
_cell.length_b   1.000
_cell.length_c   1.000
_cell.angle_alpha   90.00
_cell.angle_beta   90.00
_cell.angle_gamma   90.00
#
_symmetry.space_group_name_H-M   'P 1'
#
loop_
_entity.id
_entity.type
_entity.pdbx_description
1 polymer ?
#
loop_
_entity_poly.entity_id
_entity_poly.type
_entity_poly.pdbx_seq_one_letter_code
_entity_poly.pdbx_strand_id
1 'polypeptide(L)'
;YMFQSPRSAKKLHFDVIPKAVDEYFSFLGRYPSQDWKNRLGNPVWHIHSGEPPAIDMPVSFTMLLNLASASNTEDESVLWGFLNRHVHGVSAQTHPKLAELVGYAVKYFHSFVKPNKVYRTPDAVEREALEALDAALAALPAEATADDIQTALYDVARPIPRYQDLKAKGATPERPGVSVQWFNTLYQVLLGLEKGPRFGSFVEIYGVPETRALIKEKLG
;
A
#
# COMPACT_ATOMS: atom_id res chain seq x y z
N TYR A 1 7.06 18.04 -5.57
CA TYR A 1 7.77 18.38 -4.32
C TYR A 1 8.09 19.87 -4.13
N MET A 2 8.85 20.52 -5.02
CA MET A 2 9.24 21.95 -4.88
C MET A 2 8.21 22.94 -5.44
N PHE A 3 7.48 22.57 -6.49
CA PHE A 3 6.54 23.48 -7.17
C PHE A 3 5.38 23.96 -6.27
N GLN A 4 4.85 23.09 -5.39
CA GLN A 4 3.73 23.43 -4.51
C GLN A 4 4.12 24.40 -3.36
N SER A 5 5.41 24.48 -3.01
CA SER A 5 5.88 25.31 -1.89
C SER A 5 7.31 25.79 -2.13
N PRO A 6 7.53 26.67 -3.14
CA PRO A 6 8.86 27.03 -3.62
C PRO A 6 9.70 27.82 -2.60
N ARG A 7 9.04 28.40 -1.58
CA ARG A 7 9.69 29.18 -0.51
C ARG A 7 10.07 28.34 0.71
N SER A 8 9.75 27.04 0.73
CA SER A 8 10.05 26.15 1.85
C SER A 8 11.37 25.43 1.62
N ALA A 9 12.31 25.55 2.55
CA ALA A 9 13.47 24.67 2.59
C ALA A 9 13.00 23.24 2.90
N LYS A 10 13.17 22.34 1.94
CA LYS A 10 12.79 20.94 2.10
C LYS A 10 14.04 20.08 1.95
N LYS A 11 14.38 19.30 2.98
CA LYS A 11 15.38 18.25 2.85
C LYS A 11 14.83 17.15 1.94
N LEU A 12 15.67 16.68 1.02
CA LEU A 12 15.35 15.51 0.20
C LEU A 12 15.63 14.27 1.06
N HIS A 13 14.57 13.52 1.32
CA HIS A 13 14.62 12.25 2.03
C HIS A 13 14.05 11.16 1.10
N PHE A 14 14.54 9.93 1.21
CA PHE A 14 14.14 8.83 0.32
C PHE A 14 12.66 8.44 0.48
N ASP A 15 12.09 8.64 1.67
CA ASP A 15 10.67 8.44 1.98
C ASP A 15 9.72 9.35 1.19
N VAL A 16 10.22 10.45 0.61
CA VAL A 16 9.44 11.37 -0.23
C VAL A 16 9.25 10.81 -1.65
N ILE A 17 10.14 9.92 -2.11
CA ILE A 17 10.15 9.43 -3.50
C ILE A 17 8.81 8.82 -3.90
N PRO A 18 8.20 7.89 -3.13
CA PRO A 18 6.94 7.26 -3.52
C PRO A 18 5.84 8.28 -3.80
N LYS A 19 5.66 9.21 -2.86
CA LYS A 19 4.67 10.27 -2.95
C LYS A 19 4.94 11.21 -4.13
N ALA A 20 6.20 11.60 -4.35
CA ALA A 20 6.56 12.51 -5.43
C ALA A 20 6.33 11.90 -6.82
N VAL A 21 6.61 10.59 -6.98
CA VAL A 21 6.34 9.85 -8.21
C VAL A 21 4.84 9.76 -8.46
N ASP A 22 4.05 9.39 -7.45
CA ASP A 22 2.59 9.28 -7.56
C ASP A 22 1.93 10.63 -7.87
N GLU A 23 2.37 11.71 -7.21
CA GLU A 23 1.91 13.07 -7.51
C GLU A 23 2.20 13.46 -8.96
N TYR A 24 3.41 13.18 -9.45
CA TYR A 24 3.80 13.48 -10.82
C TYR A 24 2.89 12.79 -11.84
N PHE A 25 2.65 11.49 -11.71
CA PHE A 25 1.78 10.77 -12.64
C PHE A 25 0.31 11.15 -12.50
N SER A 26 -0.16 11.49 -11.30
CA SER A 26 -1.49 12.06 -11.08
C SER A 26 -1.67 13.40 -11.80
N PHE A 27 -0.66 14.27 -11.74
CA PHE A 27 -0.67 15.53 -12.49
C PHE A 27 -0.63 15.31 -14.01
N LEU A 28 0.16 14.34 -14.46
CA LEU A 28 0.28 13.99 -15.87
C LEU A 28 -1.04 13.44 -16.43
N GLY A 29 -1.70 12.51 -15.74
CA GLY A 29 -2.96 11.90 -16.16
C GLY A 29 -4.14 12.88 -16.21
N ARG A 30 -4.15 13.91 -15.36
CA ARG A 30 -5.20 14.95 -15.36
C ARG A 30 -4.95 16.05 -16.39
N TYR A 31 -3.72 16.21 -16.87
CA TYR A 31 -3.34 17.32 -17.75
C TYR A 31 -4.17 17.42 -19.04
N PRO A 32 -4.46 16.31 -19.77
CA PRO A 32 -5.22 16.38 -21.02
C PRO A 32 -6.65 16.93 -20.86
N SER A 33 -7.32 16.62 -19.76
CA SER A 33 -8.71 17.02 -19.50
C SER A 33 -8.87 18.42 -18.91
N GLN A 34 -7.77 19.12 -18.62
CA GLN A 34 -7.79 20.46 -18.02
C GLN A 34 -7.96 21.55 -19.09
N ASP A 35 -8.69 22.61 -18.74
CA ASP A 35 -8.68 23.88 -19.48
C ASP A 35 -7.29 24.58 -19.38
N TRP A 36 -7.07 25.61 -20.19
CA TRP A 36 -5.76 26.27 -20.26
C TRP A 36 -5.32 26.91 -18.94
N LYS A 37 -6.27 27.48 -18.19
CA LYS A 37 -5.99 28.08 -16.88
C LYS A 37 -5.45 27.03 -15.91
N ASN A 38 -6.09 25.85 -15.87
CA ASN A 38 -5.67 24.75 -15.01
C ASN A 38 -4.39 24.07 -15.52
N ARG A 39 -4.17 23.99 -16.83
CA ARG A 39 -2.92 23.48 -17.43
C ARG A 39 -1.71 24.31 -17.03
N LEU A 40 -1.81 25.64 -17.02
CA LEU A 40 -0.72 26.52 -16.58
C LEU A 40 -0.42 26.41 -15.08
N GLY A 41 -1.42 26.05 -14.27
CA GLY A 41 -1.24 25.76 -12.84
C GLY A 41 -0.70 24.34 -12.56
N ASN A 42 -0.72 23.45 -13.55
CA ASN A 42 -0.26 22.08 -13.41
C ASN A 42 1.29 22.02 -13.47
N PRO A 43 1.98 21.47 -12.46
CA PRO A 43 3.44 21.42 -12.44
C PRO A 43 4.07 20.75 -13.67
N VAL A 44 3.39 19.76 -14.27
CA VAL A 44 3.93 19.02 -15.42
C VAL A 44 4.09 19.88 -16.66
N TRP A 45 3.30 20.96 -16.80
CA TRP A 45 3.48 21.94 -17.87
C TRP A 45 4.87 22.58 -17.78
N HIS A 46 5.27 22.99 -16.58
CA HIS A 46 6.55 23.67 -16.34
C HIS A 46 7.73 22.69 -16.43
N ILE A 47 7.54 21.45 -15.98
CA ILE A 47 8.56 20.39 -16.06
C ILE A 47 8.89 20.06 -17.52
N HIS A 48 7.89 20.04 -18.39
CA HIS A 48 8.02 19.62 -19.79
C HIS A 48 7.91 20.79 -20.77
N SER A 49 8.13 22.02 -20.32
CA SER A 49 8.15 23.23 -21.17
C SER A 49 6.90 23.38 -22.07
N GLY A 50 5.74 22.98 -21.57
CA GLY A 50 4.47 23.06 -22.27
C GLY A 50 4.07 21.81 -23.07
N GLU A 51 4.94 20.81 -23.15
CA GLU A 51 4.69 19.56 -23.89
C GLU A 51 4.77 18.31 -22.98
N PRO A 52 3.89 18.16 -21.96
CA PRO A 52 3.90 16.97 -21.12
C PRO A 52 3.65 15.70 -21.93
N PRO A 53 4.39 14.60 -21.66
CA PRO A 53 4.20 13.34 -22.36
C PRO A 53 2.86 12.70 -21.98
N ALA A 54 2.21 12.04 -22.94
CA ALA A 54 1.06 11.20 -22.67
C ALA A 54 1.56 9.82 -22.21
N ILE A 55 1.49 9.56 -20.91
CA ILE A 55 1.86 8.27 -20.32
C ILE A 55 0.64 7.71 -19.60
N ASP A 56 0.26 6.49 -19.98
CA ASP A 56 -0.72 5.71 -19.22
C ASP A 56 -0.03 5.02 -18.05
N MET A 57 -0.49 5.34 -16.83
CA MET A 57 0.00 4.76 -15.60
C MET A 57 -1.18 4.13 -14.85
N PRO A 58 -1.43 2.83 -15.03
CA PRO A 58 -2.59 2.18 -14.46
C PRO A 58 -2.46 1.92 -12.95
N VAL A 59 -1.24 2.04 -12.39
CA VAL A 59 -0.96 1.82 -10.97
C VAL A 59 0.00 2.86 -10.41
N SER A 60 -0.07 3.09 -9.09
CA SER A 60 0.84 3.97 -8.38
C SER A 60 2.17 3.29 -8.07
N PHE A 61 3.24 4.07 -7.92
CA PHE A 61 4.53 3.57 -7.46
C PHE A 61 4.45 3.09 -6.01
N THR A 62 3.65 3.75 -5.16
CA THR A 62 3.38 3.28 -3.79
C THR A 62 2.79 1.86 -3.79
N MET A 63 1.88 1.54 -4.71
CA MET A 63 1.33 0.19 -4.86
C MET A 63 2.42 -0.83 -5.21
N LEU A 64 3.32 -0.50 -6.15
CA LEU A 64 4.44 -1.37 -6.52
C LEU A 64 5.39 -1.63 -5.34
N LEU A 65 5.67 -0.60 -4.54
CA LEU A 65 6.50 -0.74 -3.34
C LEU A 65 5.84 -1.62 -2.27
N ASN A 66 4.53 -1.49 -2.09
CA ASN A 66 3.78 -2.33 -1.15
C ASN A 66 3.82 -3.81 -1.59
N LEU A 67 3.62 -4.07 -2.89
CA LEU A 67 3.71 -5.42 -3.45
C LEU A 67 5.12 -6.02 -3.29
N ALA A 68 6.17 -5.25 -3.58
CA ALA A 68 7.55 -5.71 -3.40
C ALA A 68 7.87 -6.02 -1.94
N SER A 69 7.40 -5.14 -1.04
CA SER A 69 7.58 -5.31 0.40
C SER A 69 6.92 -6.57 0.94
N ALA A 70 5.68 -6.84 0.53
CA ALA A 70 4.90 -7.96 1.02
C ALA A 70 5.30 -9.31 0.44
N SER A 71 5.58 -9.36 -0.86
CA SER A 71 6.12 -10.57 -1.50
C SER A 71 7.58 -10.85 -1.11
N ASN A 72 8.24 -9.90 -0.43
CA ASN A 72 9.65 -9.95 -0.07
C ASN A 72 10.54 -10.26 -1.30
N THR A 73 10.07 -9.86 -2.49
CA THR A 73 10.67 -10.26 -3.77
C THR A 73 11.73 -9.26 -4.20
N GLU A 74 12.81 -9.81 -4.75
CA GLU A 74 13.82 -9.07 -5.49
C GLU A 74 13.72 -9.33 -7.00
N ASP A 75 12.68 -10.05 -7.41
CA ASP A 75 12.41 -10.41 -8.79
C ASP A 75 11.21 -9.63 -9.33
N GLU A 76 11.44 -8.90 -10.42
CA GLU A 76 10.42 -8.17 -11.16
C GLU A 76 9.31 -9.10 -11.67
N SER A 77 9.63 -10.37 -11.97
CA SER A 77 8.67 -11.37 -12.48
C SER A 77 7.51 -11.59 -11.51
N VAL A 78 7.78 -11.54 -10.21
CA VAL A 78 6.77 -11.68 -9.15
C VAL A 78 5.83 -10.48 -9.18
N LEU A 79 6.36 -9.25 -9.27
CA LEU A 79 5.54 -8.04 -9.38
C LEU A 79 4.67 -8.07 -10.65
N TRP A 80 5.23 -8.48 -11.79
CA TRP A 80 4.47 -8.66 -13.02
C TRP A 80 3.36 -9.71 -12.88
N GLY A 81 3.61 -10.80 -12.16
CA GLY A 81 2.59 -11.79 -11.82
C GLY A 81 1.43 -11.21 -11.01
N PHE A 82 1.68 -10.29 -10.07
CA PHE A 82 0.63 -9.56 -9.37
C PHE A 82 -0.10 -8.57 -10.28
N LEU A 83 0.63 -7.78 -11.07
CA LEU A 83 0.05 -6.78 -11.96
C LEU A 83 -0.88 -7.41 -13.00
N ASN A 84 -0.46 -8.50 -13.64
CA ASN A 84 -1.27 -9.17 -14.67
C ASN A 84 -2.58 -9.77 -14.15
N ARG A 85 -2.70 -9.98 -12.83
CA ARG A 85 -3.93 -10.47 -12.19
C ARG A 85 -4.92 -9.34 -11.90
N HIS A 86 -4.44 -8.12 -11.70
CA HIS A 86 -5.26 -6.99 -11.26
C HIS A 86 -5.43 -5.89 -12.33
N VAL A 87 -4.56 -5.88 -13.34
CA VAL A 87 -4.57 -4.89 -14.41
C VAL A 87 -4.50 -5.61 -15.75
N HIS A 88 -5.57 -5.51 -16.53
CA HIS A 88 -5.66 -6.18 -17.82
C HIS A 88 -4.75 -5.52 -18.87
N GLY A 89 -4.02 -6.34 -19.65
CA GLY A 89 -3.27 -5.88 -20.82
C GLY A 89 -1.94 -5.17 -20.53
N VAL A 90 -1.48 -5.15 -19.28
CA VAL A 90 -0.17 -4.59 -18.93
C VAL A 90 0.95 -5.55 -19.27
N SER A 91 2.03 -5.02 -19.82
CA SER A 91 3.30 -5.71 -20.01
C SER A 91 4.42 -4.68 -20.10
N ALA A 92 5.67 -5.14 -20.07
CA ALA A 92 6.80 -4.25 -20.27
C ALA A 92 6.79 -3.57 -21.65
N GLN A 93 6.18 -4.22 -22.66
CA GLN A 93 6.08 -3.69 -24.02
C GLN A 93 4.92 -2.71 -24.16
N THR A 94 3.76 -2.98 -23.55
CA THR A 94 2.60 -2.08 -23.64
C THR A 94 2.74 -0.87 -22.71
N HIS A 95 3.44 -1.03 -21.59
CA HIS A 95 3.65 0.03 -20.58
C HIS A 95 5.13 0.13 -20.19
N PRO A 96 5.99 0.68 -21.07
CA PRO A 96 7.43 0.77 -20.82
C PRO A 96 7.74 1.59 -19.56
N LYS A 97 6.96 2.64 -19.26
CA LYS A 97 7.17 3.43 -18.06
C LYS A 97 6.82 2.69 -16.78
N LEU A 98 5.77 1.87 -16.81
CA LEU A 98 5.44 0.96 -15.71
C LEU A 98 6.59 -0.04 -15.49
N ALA A 99 7.19 -0.57 -16.56
CA ALA A 99 8.33 -1.47 -16.46
C ALA A 99 9.52 -0.84 -15.74
N GLU A 100 9.85 0.42 -16.04
CA GLU A 100 10.88 1.15 -15.30
C GLU A 100 10.54 1.25 -13.80
N LEU A 101 9.29 1.58 -13.46
CA LEU A 101 8.86 1.70 -12.06
C LEU A 101 8.87 0.36 -11.33
N VAL A 102 8.55 -0.75 -12.01
CA VAL A 102 8.66 -2.11 -11.44
C VAL A 102 10.11 -2.39 -11.06
N GLY A 103 11.07 -2.13 -11.96
CA GLY A 103 12.49 -2.28 -11.65
C GLY A 103 12.99 -1.34 -10.54
N TYR A 104 12.47 -0.11 -10.48
CA TYR A 104 12.78 0.79 -9.36
C TYR A 104 12.15 0.34 -8.05
N ALA A 105 10.98 -0.28 -8.07
CA ALA A 105 10.32 -0.77 -6.86
C ALA A 105 11.13 -1.89 -6.22
N VAL A 106 11.63 -2.83 -7.02
CA VAL A 106 12.54 -3.90 -6.59
C VAL A 106 13.81 -3.32 -5.96
N LYS A 107 14.47 -2.37 -6.66
CA LYS A 107 15.69 -1.72 -6.16
C LYS A 107 15.45 -0.94 -4.87
N TYR A 108 14.33 -0.24 -4.78
CA TYR A 108 13.95 0.52 -3.58
C TYR A 108 13.69 -0.43 -2.41
N PHE A 109 12.97 -1.52 -2.64
CA PHE A 109 12.73 -2.55 -1.64
C PHE A 109 14.05 -3.11 -1.09
N HIS A 110 14.95 -3.57 -1.99
CA HIS A 110 16.25 -4.13 -1.62
C HIS A 110 17.08 -3.15 -0.76
N SER A 111 17.14 -1.87 -1.16
CA SER A 111 18.06 -0.90 -0.55
C SER A 111 17.51 -0.19 0.69
N PHE A 112 16.19 -0.01 0.81
CA PHE A 112 15.60 0.84 1.85
C PHE A 112 14.58 0.13 2.74
N VAL A 113 13.91 -0.92 2.24
CA VAL A 113 12.88 -1.62 3.00
C VAL A 113 13.45 -2.88 3.64
N LYS A 114 13.99 -3.79 2.83
CA LYS A 114 14.52 -5.09 3.27
C LYS A 114 15.51 -5.01 4.45
N PRO A 115 16.50 -4.09 4.47
CA PRO A 115 17.46 -4.04 5.58
C PRO A 115 16.84 -3.68 6.94
N ASN A 116 15.65 -3.06 6.92
CA ASN A 116 14.95 -2.60 8.11
C ASN A 116 13.82 -3.56 8.53
N LYS A 117 13.60 -4.66 7.81
CA LYS A 117 12.53 -5.61 8.14
C LYS A 117 12.91 -6.43 9.36
N VAL A 118 12.10 -6.33 10.41
CA VAL A 118 12.25 -7.11 11.65
C VAL A 118 10.94 -7.82 11.91
N TYR A 119 10.94 -9.13 11.72
CA TYR A 119 9.78 -9.96 12.00
C TYR A 119 9.69 -10.29 13.48
N ARG A 120 8.48 -10.21 14.01
CA ARG A 120 8.17 -10.58 15.39
C ARG A 120 7.35 -11.87 15.41
N THR A 121 7.69 -12.78 16.32
CA THR A 121 6.87 -13.95 16.60
C THR A 121 5.58 -13.54 17.32
N PRO A 122 4.39 -13.99 16.86
CA PRO A 122 3.14 -13.67 17.55
C PRO A 122 3.06 -14.40 18.88
N ASP A 123 2.55 -13.73 19.92
CA ASP A 123 2.23 -14.36 21.21
C ASP A 123 0.88 -15.12 21.17
N ALA A 124 0.48 -15.74 22.27
CA ALA A 124 -0.75 -16.55 22.31
C ALA A 124 -2.01 -15.77 21.89
N VAL A 125 -2.16 -14.53 22.36
CA VAL A 125 -3.33 -13.67 22.03
C VAL A 125 -3.31 -13.32 20.54
N GLU A 126 -2.12 -13.02 20.01
CA GLU A 126 -1.95 -12.66 18.61
C GLU A 126 -2.14 -13.84 17.67
N ARG A 127 -1.74 -15.03 18.09
CA ARG A 127 -2.00 -16.26 17.33
C ARG A 127 -3.49 -16.50 17.18
N GLU A 128 -4.25 -16.44 18.27
CA GLU A 128 -5.72 -16.56 18.23
C GLU A 128 -6.35 -15.45 17.35
N ALA A 129 -5.85 -14.21 17.45
CA ALA A 129 -6.31 -13.10 16.61
C ALA A 129 -6.03 -13.32 15.12
N LEU A 130 -4.86 -13.88 14.78
CA LEU A 130 -4.46 -14.19 13.41
C LEU A 130 -5.26 -15.37 12.85
N GLU A 131 -5.57 -16.39 13.65
CA GLU A 131 -6.47 -17.49 13.27
C GLU A 131 -7.88 -16.97 12.98
N ALA A 132 -8.42 -16.10 13.85
CA ALA A 132 -9.69 -15.43 13.64
C ALA A 132 -9.67 -14.54 12.38
N LEU A 133 -8.55 -13.88 12.11
CA LEU A 133 -8.37 -13.09 10.90
C LEU A 133 -8.36 -13.96 9.63
N ASP A 134 -7.65 -15.10 9.63
CA ASP A 134 -7.68 -16.04 8.49
C ASP A 134 -9.11 -16.49 8.19
N ALA A 135 -9.87 -16.85 9.24
CA ALA A 135 -11.26 -17.26 9.11
C ALA A 135 -12.18 -16.13 8.60
N ALA A 136 -12.01 -14.91 9.12
CA ALA A 136 -12.78 -13.75 8.66
C ALA A 136 -12.48 -13.42 7.19
N LEU A 137 -11.22 -13.44 6.79
CA LEU A 137 -10.80 -13.25 5.40
C LEU A 137 -11.32 -14.36 4.49
N ALA A 138 -11.38 -15.60 4.96
CA ALA A 138 -11.94 -16.73 4.20
C ALA A 138 -13.44 -16.57 3.89
N ALA A 139 -14.17 -15.87 4.76
CA ALA A 139 -15.61 -15.68 4.64
C ALA A 139 -15.99 -14.47 3.76
N LEU A 140 -15.02 -13.64 3.36
CA LEU A 140 -15.25 -12.51 2.48
C LEU A 140 -15.63 -12.97 1.06
N PRO A 141 -16.49 -12.23 0.35
CA PRO A 141 -16.75 -12.49 -1.06
C PRO A 141 -15.47 -12.30 -1.89
N ALA A 142 -15.39 -12.97 -3.04
CA ALA A 142 -14.24 -12.87 -3.94
C ALA A 142 -13.94 -11.42 -4.39
N GLU A 143 -14.98 -10.60 -4.51
CA GLU A 143 -14.92 -9.19 -4.92
C GLU A 143 -14.92 -8.23 -3.71
N ALA A 144 -14.48 -8.69 -2.54
CA ALA A 144 -14.44 -7.85 -1.34
C ALA A 144 -13.54 -6.63 -1.56
N THR A 145 -14.09 -5.45 -1.28
CA THR A 145 -13.37 -4.18 -1.42
C THR A 145 -12.40 -3.96 -0.25
N ALA A 146 -11.48 -3.00 -0.40
CA ALA A 146 -10.64 -2.56 0.71
C ALA A 146 -11.44 -2.14 1.96
N ASP A 147 -12.66 -1.63 1.80
CA ASP A 147 -13.53 -1.23 2.90
C ASP A 147 -14.15 -2.45 3.60
N ASP A 148 -14.57 -3.46 2.85
CA ASP A 148 -15.07 -4.74 3.40
C ASP A 148 -13.98 -5.45 4.19
N ILE A 149 -12.78 -5.54 3.61
CA ILE A 149 -11.61 -6.16 4.26
C ILE A 149 -11.22 -5.38 5.52
N GLN A 150 -11.20 -4.05 5.45
CA GLN A 150 -10.91 -3.22 6.61
C GLN A 150 -11.95 -3.42 7.73
N THR A 151 -13.22 -3.61 7.38
CA THR A 151 -14.28 -3.88 8.34
C THR A 151 -14.05 -5.21 9.05
N ALA A 152 -13.74 -6.27 8.30
CA ALA A 152 -13.37 -7.56 8.88
C ALA A 152 -12.16 -7.46 9.84
N LEU A 153 -11.12 -6.72 9.45
CA LEU A 153 -9.94 -6.47 10.31
C LEU A 153 -10.32 -5.77 11.62
N TYR A 154 -11.26 -4.83 11.59
CA TYR A 154 -11.75 -4.16 12.78
C TYR A 154 -12.60 -5.09 13.65
N ASP A 155 -13.46 -5.89 13.05
CA ASP A 155 -14.38 -6.76 13.78
C ASP A 155 -13.65 -7.91 14.49
N VAL A 156 -12.56 -8.42 13.90
CA VAL A 156 -11.66 -9.40 14.56
C VAL A 156 -10.98 -8.80 15.80
N ALA A 157 -10.54 -7.54 15.72
CA ALA A 157 -9.77 -6.92 16.80
C ALA A 157 -10.64 -6.38 17.95
N ARG A 158 -11.86 -5.94 17.66
CA ARG A 158 -12.77 -5.31 18.62
C ARG A 158 -13.05 -6.13 19.89
N PRO A 159 -13.28 -7.46 19.84
CA PRO A 159 -13.52 -8.25 21.04
C PRO A 159 -12.25 -8.51 21.87
N ILE A 160 -11.05 -8.19 21.36
CA ILE A 160 -9.78 -8.51 22.02
C ILE A 160 -9.37 -7.35 22.95
N PRO A 161 -9.34 -7.53 24.28
CA PRO A 161 -9.12 -6.42 25.23
C PRO A 161 -7.84 -5.60 24.97
N ARG A 162 -6.76 -6.26 24.52
CA ARG A 162 -5.48 -5.61 24.17
C ARG A 162 -5.62 -4.58 23.03
N TYR A 163 -6.58 -4.78 22.12
CA TYR A 163 -6.78 -3.93 20.96
C TYR A 163 -7.96 -2.98 21.09
N GLN A 164 -8.59 -2.89 22.27
CA GLN A 164 -9.68 -1.96 22.50
C GLN A 164 -9.15 -0.53 22.72
N ASP A 165 -9.80 0.45 22.09
CA ASP A 165 -9.57 1.87 22.32
C ASP A 165 -10.88 2.55 22.73
N LEU A 166 -11.05 2.76 24.03
CA LEU A 166 -12.22 3.45 24.61
C LEU A 166 -12.15 4.98 24.45
N LYS A 167 -11.02 5.53 24.00
CA LYS A 167 -10.88 6.97 23.71
C LYS A 167 -11.24 7.30 22.27
N ALA A 168 -11.40 6.29 21.41
CA ALA A 168 -11.80 6.49 20.03
C ALA A 168 -13.18 7.17 19.94
N LYS A 169 -13.34 8.06 18.96
CA LYS A 169 -14.60 8.78 18.75
C LYS A 169 -15.74 7.78 18.50
N GLY A 170 -16.77 7.84 19.33
CA GLY A 170 -17.94 6.95 19.23
C GLY A 170 -17.77 5.57 19.87
N ALA A 171 -16.68 5.34 20.60
CA ALA A 171 -16.52 4.11 21.38
C ALA A 171 -17.47 4.09 22.59
N THR A 172 -18.04 2.92 22.88
CA THR A 172 -18.77 2.63 24.12
C THR A 172 -18.17 1.39 24.79
N PRO A 173 -18.49 1.11 26.08
CA PRO A 173 -18.07 -0.15 26.71
C PRO A 173 -18.50 -1.40 25.94
N GLU A 174 -19.65 -1.35 25.25
CA GLU A 174 -20.22 -2.46 24.47
C GLU A 174 -19.65 -2.51 23.05
N ARG A 175 -19.19 -1.37 22.51
CA ARG A 175 -18.58 -1.27 21.18
C ARG A 175 -17.31 -0.41 21.24
N PRO A 176 -16.19 -0.94 21.75
CA PRO A 176 -14.94 -0.21 21.83
C PRO A 176 -14.42 0.14 20.42
N GLY A 177 -13.62 1.20 20.33
CA GLY A 177 -12.79 1.43 19.15
C GLY A 177 -11.69 0.38 19.05
N VAL A 178 -10.95 0.40 17.93
CA VAL A 178 -9.82 -0.49 17.72
C VAL A 178 -8.53 0.33 17.72
N SER A 179 -7.61 -0.08 18.58
CA SER A 179 -6.29 0.52 18.75
C SER A 179 -5.43 0.32 17.51
N VAL A 180 -4.61 1.33 17.20
CA VAL A 180 -3.56 1.24 16.17
C VAL A 180 -2.58 0.09 16.43
N GLN A 181 -2.47 -0.37 17.68
CA GLN A 181 -1.63 -1.51 18.06
C GLN A 181 -2.00 -2.80 17.30
N TRP A 182 -3.28 -2.98 16.92
CA TRP A 182 -3.68 -4.11 16.09
C TRP A 182 -3.01 -4.07 14.72
N PHE A 183 -3.07 -2.94 14.04
CA PHE A 183 -2.46 -2.78 12.72
C PHE A 183 -0.94 -2.86 12.79
N ASN A 184 -0.32 -2.29 13.82
CA ASN A 184 1.12 -2.43 14.05
C ASN A 184 1.50 -3.90 14.26
N THR A 185 0.67 -4.68 14.96
CA THR A 185 0.87 -6.13 15.13
C THR A 185 0.88 -6.83 13.78
N LEU A 186 -0.11 -6.58 12.93
CA LEU A 186 -0.18 -7.17 11.59
C LEU A 186 1.06 -6.82 10.75
N TYR A 187 1.49 -5.56 10.79
CA TYR A 187 2.70 -5.14 10.08
C TYR A 187 3.96 -5.83 10.61
N GLN A 188 4.13 -5.93 11.92
CA GLN A 188 5.34 -6.52 12.52
C GLN A 188 5.41 -8.03 12.32
N VAL A 189 4.28 -8.72 12.46
CA VAL A 189 4.23 -10.19 12.38
C VAL A 189 4.23 -10.65 10.92
N LEU A 190 3.36 -10.10 10.08
CA LEU A 190 3.17 -10.57 8.70
C LEU A 190 4.19 -9.97 7.74
N LEU A 191 4.59 -8.72 7.95
CA LEU A 191 5.38 -7.95 6.98
C LEU A 191 6.74 -7.51 7.51
N GLY A 192 7.04 -7.71 8.80
CA GLY A 192 8.31 -7.28 9.41
C GLY A 192 8.50 -5.76 9.42
N LEU A 193 7.43 -4.98 9.36
CA LEU A 193 7.47 -3.51 9.37
C LEU A 193 6.85 -2.99 10.67
N GLU A 194 7.30 -1.81 11.13
CA GLU A 194 6.70 -1.18 12.32
C GLU A 194 5.25 -0.71 12.05
N LYS A 195 5.03 -0.18 10.85
CA LYS A 195 3.76 0.38 10.37
C LYS A 195 3.76 0.43 8.85
N GLY A 196 2.60 0.68 8.26
CA GLY A 196 2.45 0.84 6.82
C GLY A 196 1.16 1.56 6.45
N PRO A 197 0.71 1.47 5.19
CA PRO A 197 -0.55 2.06 4.73
C PRO A 197 -1.78 1.44 5.43
N ARG A 198 -2.98 1.82 5.01
CA ARG A 198 -4.21 1.15 5.46
C ARG A 198 -4.15 -0.33 5.08
N PHE A 199 -4.29 -1.23 6.06
CA PHE A 199 -4.10 -2.66 5.85
C PHE A 199 -5.15 -3.27 4.92
N GLY A 200 -6.42 -2.83 4.97
CA GLY A 200 -7.46 -3.31 4.04
C GLY A 200 -7.13 -3.03 2.56
N SER A 201 -6.65 -1.83 2.24
CA SER A 201 -6.19 -1.49 0.89
C SER A 201 -4.97 -2.30 0.45
N PHE A 202 -4.10 -2.64 1.40
CA PHE A 202 -2.99 -3.54 1.12
C PHE A 202 -3.48 -4.95 0.75
N VAL A 203 -4.41 -5.52 1.52
CA VAL A 203 -4.94 -6.87 1.28
C VAL A 203 -5.73 -6.95 -0.03
N GLU A 204 -6.49 -5.91 -0.38
CA GLU A 204 -7.20 -5.82 -1.68
C GLU A 204 -6.23 -5.98 -2.87
N ILE A 205 -5.08 -5.32 -2.79
CA ILE A 205 -4.06 -5.34 -3.85
C ILE A 205 -3.20 -6.61 -3.82
N TYR A 206 -2.80 -7.03 -2.63
CA TYR A 206 -1.93 -8.20 -2.45
C TYR A 206 -2.68 -9.51 -2.66
N GLY A 207 -3.97 -9.50 -2.38
CA GLY A 207 -4.87 -10.63 -2.46
C GLY A 207 -5.22 -11.19 -1.08
N VAL A 208 -6.51 -11.50 -0.91
CA VAL A 208 -7.01 -12.25 0.24
C VAL A 208 -6.34 -13.62 0.36
N PRO A 209 -6.21 -14.44 -0.71
CA PRO A 209 -5.55 -15.73 -0.63
C PRO A 209 -4.08 -15.64 -0.16
N GLU A 210 -3.34 -14.66 -0.67
CA GLU A 210 -1.93 -14.44 -0.35
C GLU A 210 -1.75 -13.94 1.08
N THR A 211 -2.61 -13.02 1.54
CA THR A 211 -2.62 -12.57 2.94
C THR A 211 -2.87 -13.73 3.89
N ARG A 212 -3.82 -14.61 3.56
CA ARG A 212 -4.10 -15.83 4.33
C ARG A 212 -2.92 -16.80 4.33
N ALA A 213 -2.22 -16.94 3.21
CA ALA A 213 -1.00 -17.75 3.15
C ALA A 213 0.09 -17.19 4.07
N LEU A 214 0.29 -15.87 4.11
CA LEU A 214 1.21 -15.22 5.06
C LEU A 214 0.81 -15.49 6.51
N ILE A 215 -0.48 -15.39 6.84
CA ILE A 215 -0.96 -15.68 8.19
C ILE A 215 -0.62 -17.12 8.59
N LYS A 216 -0.91 -18.10 7.73
CA LYS A 216 -0.61 -19.52 7.98
C LYS A 216 0.89 -19.75 8.18
N GLU A 217 1.73 -19.15 7.34
CA GLU A 217 3.19 -19.23 7.48
C GLU A 217 3.66 -18.74 8.86
N LYS A 218 3.08 -17.65 9.39
CA LYS A 218 3.47 -17.11 10.71
C LYS A 218 2.89 -17.88 11.89
N LEU A 219 1.87 -18.70 11.65
CA LEU A 219 1.32 -19.60 12.67
C LEU A 219 2.08 -20.92 12.76
N GLY A 220 2.75 -21.35 11.69
CA GLY A 220 3.52 -22.61 11.66
C GLY A 220 2.74 -23.72 10.98
#